data_AF-H3KGB0-F1
#
_entry.id   AF-H3KGB0-F1
#
_cell.length_a   1.000
_cell.length_b   1.000
_cell.length_c   1.000
_cell.angle_alpha   90.00
_cell.angle_beta   90.00
_cell.angle_gamma   90.00
#
_symmetry.space_group_name_H-M   'P 1'
#
loop_
_entity.id
_entity.type
_entity.pdbx_description
1 polymer ?
#
loop_
_entity_poly.entity_id
_entity_poly.type
_entity_poly.pdbx_seq_one_letter_code
_entity_poly.pdbx_strand_id
1 'polypeptide(L)'
;MPTIARHAVNTPAARRLRALGGVGVRALKASSGLLSFLFSSVILSVAIGFLSLTAAPTLHAETFVVDSTTALDDALIEAFDGDEIVLKPGHYQLQPVIESAIVMRGEGNADDIVIEGPGKGAVVTVRVPGVRLENFTVKGYGSDLYAKDAGVRVMDGADGIVIRGLVIEGPGFGVRADRLEGLVLEGTSITGDAKMHVLDRGDGVFLNYVKRPKLTENRVRNVRDGFYFENVEESYCEGNFFTGAQYGIHWMYTRGDFATKNRAAGVRGGYALMSSRGVTLKDSETSGNIEFGVLVNVCEGCVVDGNRIRDVHNPKGNPALDTEGKGIHIYGPGTSKIHGNQVLHSDIGIGVAMGGEGNVLWENAFIDNGIQVRYVGETPLEWSFEGRGNFWSTHMTWDVDHDGIADTPYQPNDSLDRIFWIYPEARFLMESPVVALLRWLADQFEIDRGKGVTDSHPLASWEVR
;
A
#
# COMPACT_ATOMS: atom_id res chain seq x y z
N MET A 1 30.91 -31.41 -26.02
CA MET A 1 31.98 -32.26 -25.43
C MET A 1 32.99 -31.34 -24.77
N PRO A 2 33.63 -31.69 -23.64
CA PRO A 2 33.59 -32.98 -22.90
C PRO A 2 32.75 -32.87 -21.59
N THR A 3 32.02 -33.84 -21.01
CA THR A 3 32.08 -35.30 -20.70
C THR A 3 32.63 -35.70 -19.32
N ILE A 4 31.71 -36.24 -18.47
CA ILE A 4 31.78 -37.49 -17.64
C ILE A 4 32.57 -37.38 -16.29
N ALA A 5 32.21 -37.93 -15.10
CA ALA A 5 31.33 -39.01 -14.59
C ALA A 5 30.98 -38.76 -13.08
N ARG A 6 29.76 -39.04 -12.57
CA ARG A 6 29.20 -40.28 -11.92
C ARG A 6 29.66 -40.66 -10.48
N HIS A 7 28.70 -40.70 -9.55
CA HIS A 7 28.40 -41.77 -8.56
C HIS A 7 26.93 -41.61 -8.11
N ALA A 8 25.97 -42.51 -8.40
CA ALA A 8 25.65 -43.86 -7.87
C ALA A 8 24.86 -43.82 -6.53
N VAL A 9 23.83 -44.62 -6.19
CA VAL A 9 22.87 -45.59 -6.79
C VAL A 9 21.90 -45.97 -5.64
N ASN A 10 20.59 -46.21 -5.91
CA ASN A 10 19.68 -47.24 -5.31
C ASN A 10 18.20 -46.79 -5.36
N THR A 11 17.16 -47.55 -5.74
CA THR A 11 16.91 -48.79 -6.51
C THR A 11 15.38 -48.87 -6.73
N PRO A 12 14.86 -49.74 -7.63
CA PRO A 12 13.61 -49.52 -8.38
C PRO A 12 12.39 -50.34 -7.92
N ALA A 13 11.22 -49.84 -8.32
CA ALA A 13 9.94 -50.54 -8.34
C ALA A 13 9.80 -51.42 -9.59
N ALA A 14 9.39 -52.68 -9.42
CA ALA A 14 8.70 -53.48 -10.43
C ALA A 14 8.14 -54.78 -9.85
N ARG A 15 6.87 -55.10 -10.20
CA ARG A 15 6.31 -56.42 -10.63
C ARG A 15 4.83 -56.51 -10.22
N ARG A 16 3.88 -57.00 -11.02
CA ARG A 16 3.87 -57.55 -12.40
C ARG A 16 2.41 -57.68 -12.89
N LEU A 17 2.21 -57.49 -14.20
CA LEU A 17 1.02 -57.79 -15.02
C LEU A 17 0.63 -59.30 -14.94
N ARG A 18 -0.56 -59.81 -15.32
CA ARG A 18 -1.19 -59.79 -16.66
C ARG A 18 -2.49 -60.64 -16.69
N ALA A 19 -3.52 -60.10 -17.35
CA ALA A 19 -4.44 -60.69 -18.33
C ALA A 19 -5.31 -61.94 -18.05
N LEU A 20 -6.62 -61.79 -18.34
CA LEU A 20 -7.47 -62.56 -19.28
C LEU A 20 -8.91 -62.77 -18.75
N GLY A 21 -9.88 -62.65 -19.67
CA GLY A 21 -11.09 -63.49 -19.68
C GLY A 21 -12.37 -62.83 -19.16
N GLY A 22 -13.34 -62.61 -20.06
CA GLY A 22 -14.68 -62.14 -19.75
C GLY A 22 -15.69 -63.24 -19.41
N VAL A 23 -16.96 -62.82 -19.47
CA VAL A 23 -18.21 -63.61 -19.53
C VAL A 23 -18.78 -64.12 -18.18
N GLY A 24 -19.83 -63.44 -17.72
CA GLY A 24 -21.17 -64.06 -17.65
C GLY A 24 -21.63 -64.83 -16.40
N VAL A 25 -22.81 -64.40 -15.91
CA VAL A 25 -24.00 -65.22 -15.60
C VAL A 25 -24.15 -65.87 -14.19
N ARG A 26 -25.21 -65.39 -13.51
CA ARG A 26 -26.20 -66.04 -12.61
C ARG A 26 -25.87 -66.43 -11.15
N ALA A 27 -26.71 -65.82 -10.29
CA ALA A 27 -27.66 -66.41 -9.34
C ALA A 27 -27.15 -67.18 -8.10
N LEU A 28 -27.67 -66.82 -6.91
CA LEU A 28 -28.64 -67.64 -6.16
C LEU A 28 -29.17 -66.91 -4.89
N LYS A 29 -30.51 -66.90 -4.77
CA LYS A 29 -31.41 -67.12 -3.59
C LYS A 29 -31.07 -66.49 -2.23
N ALA A 30 -31.89 -65.63 -1.61
CA ALA A 30 -33.31 -65.72 -1.19
C ALA A 30 -33.61 -66.72 -0.05
N SER A 31 -34.52 -66.26 0.84
CA SER A 31 -35.22 -66.90 1.98
C SER A 31 -34.44 -67.00 3.31
N SER A 32 -34.78 -66.38 4.45
CA SER A 32 -36.03 -66.01 5.15
C SER A 32 -36.65 -67.11 6.04
N GLY A 33 -36.77 -66.79 7.35
CA GLY A 33 -37.80 -67.30 8.27
C GLY A 33 -37.38 -68.45 9.19
N LEU A 34 -37.86 -68.58 10.43
CA LEU A 34 -38.95 -67.89 11.15
C LEU A 34 -38.93 -68.37 12.64
N LEU A 35 -39.60 -67.61 13.54
CA LEU A 35 -40.25 -68.02 14.81
C LEU A 35 -39.35 -68.35 16.03
N SER A 36 -39.63 -67.97 17.29
CA SER A 36 -40.86 -67.43 17.93
C SER A 36 -40.65 -67.12 19.43
N PHE A 37 -41.29 -66.04 19.90
CA PHE A 37 -41.99 -65.80 21.19
C PHE A 37 -41.26 -65.93 22.56
N LEU A 38 -41.30 -64.86 23.38
CA LEU A 38 -42.19 -64.73 24.57
C LEU A 38 -41.95 -63.46 25.45
N PHE A 39 -43.07 -62.87 25.88
CA PHE A 39 -43.35 -62.03 27.07
C PHE A 39 -42.95 -60.52 27.16
N SER A 40 -43.98 -59.69 27.01
CA SER A 40 -44.14 -58.36 27.63
C SER A 40 -44.19 -58.45 29.15
N SER A 41 -43.57 -57.48 29.85
CA SER A 41 -44.15 -56.68 30.96
C SER A 41 -43.09 -56.14 31.96
N VAL A 42 -42.36 -55.09 31.58
CA VAL A 42 -41.91 -54.03 32.51
C VAL A 42 -41.82 -52.72 31.71
N ILE A 43 -42.96 -52.03 31.60
CA ILE A 43 -43.00 -50.60 31.26
C ILE A 43 -42.86 -49.85 32.59
N LEU A 44 -42.19 -48.70 32.56
CA LEU A 44 -42.37 -47.59 33.51
C LEU A 44 -41.45 -47.51 34.76
N SER A 45 -40.13 -47.59 34.60
CA SER A 45 -39.21 -46.98 35.60
C SER A 45 -37.87 -46.46 35.06
N VAL A 46 -37.57 -46.58 33.76
CA VAL A 46 -36.26 -46.15 33.20
C VAL A 46 -36.39 -44.90 32.29
N ALA A 47 -37.60 -44.43 32.02
CA ALA A 47 -37.84 -43.28 31.12
C ALA A 47 -37.97 -41.91 31.84
N ILE A 48 -37.71 -41.83 33.15
CA ILE A 48 -37.76 -40.57 33.93
C ILE A 48 -36.36 -40.12 34.42
N GLY A 49 -35.30 -40.88 34.13
CA GLY A 49 -33.94 -40.60 34.63
C GLY A 49 -32.96 -39.93 33.66
N PHE A 50 -33.37 -39.64 32.42
CA PHE A 50 -32.47 -39.08 31.38
C PHE A 50 -33.08 -37.89 30.64
N LEU A 51 -33.89 -37.10 31.35
CA LEU A 51 -34.05 -35.68 31.00
C LEU A 51 -33.16 -34.86 31.95
N SER A 52 -31.89 -35.25 32.06
CA SER A 52 -30.85 -34.32 32.51
C SER A 52 -30.85 -33.21 31.47
N LEU A 53 -31.46 -32.10 31.87
CA LEU A 53 -31.28 -30.78 31.31
C LEU A 53 -29.77 -30.58 31.07
N THR A 54 -29.27 -30.92 29.89
CA THR A 54 -28.05 -30.31 29.39
C THR A 54 -28.49 -28.90 29.05
N ALA A 55 -28.53 -28.04 30.07
CA ALA A 55 -28.35 -26.63 29.87
C ALA A 55 -27.04 -26.53 29.10
N ALA A 56 -27.12 -26.42 27.77
CA ALA A 56 -25.98 -25.96 27.01
C ALA A 56 -25.58 -24.65 27.70
N PRO A 57 -24.35 -24.52 28.21
CA PRO A 57 -23.92 -23.26 28.78
C PRO A 57 -24.19 -22.23 27.69
N THR A 58 -25.11 -21.31 27.97
CA THR A 58 -25.20 -20.09 27.21
C THR A 58 -23.85 -19.42 27.43
N LEU A 59 -22.93 -19.58 26.47
CA LEU A 59 -21.70 -18.79 26.41
C LEU A 59 -22.17 -17.34 26.26
N HIS A 60 -22.34 -16.68 27.40
CA HIS A 60 -22.45 -15.25 27.45
C HIS A 60 -21.03 -14.73 27.36
N ALA A 61 -20.78 -13.84 26.40
CA ALA A 61 -19.56 -13.06 26.39
C ALA A 61 -19.41 -12.37 27.75
N GLU A 62 -18.32 -12.68 28.44
CA GLU A 62 -17.97 -12.07 29.72
C GLU A 62 -17.29 -10.71 29.47
N THR A 63 -17.41 -9.80 30.43
CA THR A 63 -16.76 -8.49 30.38
C THR A 63 -15.85 -8.33 31.57
N PHE A 64 -14.54 -8.36 31.31
CA PHE A 64 -13.50 -8.11 32.30
C PHE A 64 -13.23 -6.60 32.37
N VAL A 65 -13.55 -5.96 33.49
CA VAL A 65 -13.21 -4.55 33.72
C VAL A 65 -11.92 -4.49 34.52
N VAL A 66 -10.86 -3.95 33.92
CA VAL A 66 -9.51 -3.99 34.50
C VAL A 66 -8.97 -2.58 34.75
N ASP A 67 -8.36 -2.37 35.91
CA ASP A 67 -7.83 -1.07 36.38
C ASP A 67 -6.36 -1.13 36.81
N SER A 68 -5.72 -2.29 36.64
CA SER A 68 -4.33 -2.53 37.01
C SER A 68 -3.65 -3.51 36.07
N THR A 69 -2.30 -3.51 36.08
CA THR A 69 -1.50 -4.44 35.27
C THR A 69 -1.83 -5.90 35.58
N THR A 70 -1.95 -6.25 36.87
CA THR A 70 -2.29 -7.63 37.29
C THR A 70 -3.68 -8.03 36.82
N ALA A 71 -4.68 -7.15 36.97
CA ALA A 71 -6.04 -7.47 36.51
C ALA A 71 -6.11 -7.68 34.98
N LEU A 72 -5.33 -6.92 34.20
CA LEU A 72 -5.25 -7.12 32.75
C LEU A 72 -4.54 -8.44 32.40
N ASP A 73 -3.46 -8.79 33.09
CA ASP A 73 -2.74 -10.05 32.88
C ASP A 73 -3.65 -11.25 33.22
N ASP A 74 -4.36 -11.20 34.35
CA ASP A 74 -5.32 -12.23 34.76
C ASP A 74 -6.47 -12.35 33.74
N ALA A 75 -7.05 -11.22 33.29
CA ALA A 75 -8.11 -11.22 32.28
C ALA A 75 -7.67 -11.81 30.94
N LEU A 76 -6.42 -11.58 30.52
CA LEU A 76 -5.86 -12.17 29.29
C LEU A 76 -5.70 -13.70 29.38
N ILE A 77 -5.48 -14.22 30.59
CA ILE A 77 -5.38 -15.68 30.85
C ILE A 77 -6.77 -16.32 30.92
N GLU A 78 -7.74 -15.62 31.49
CA GLU A 78 -9.09 -16.14 31.76
C GLU A 78 -10.07 -15.98 30.59
N ALA A 79 -9.84 -15.01 29.70
CA ALA A 79 -10.77 -14.71 28.62
C ALA A 79 -10.90 -15.85 27.59
N PHE A 80 -12.11 -16.00 27.07
CA PHE A 80 -12.46 -16.89 25.96
C PHE A 80 -12.85 -16.10 24.71
N ASP A 81 -12.99 -16.82 23.59
CA ASP A 81 -13.47 -16.24 22.34
C ASP A 81 -14.84 -15.59 22.53
N GLY A 82 -14.95 -14.32 22.11
CA GLY A 82 -16.16 -13.51 22.24
C GLY A 82 -16.20 -12.57 23.44
N ASP A 83 -15.27 -12.71 24.39
CA ASP A 83 -15.23 -11.86 25.59
C ASP A 83 -14.71 -10.44 25.31
N GLU A 84 -14.97 -9.55 26.25
CA GLU A 84 -14.51 -8.16 26.22
C GLU A 84 -13.64 -7.84 27.44
N ILE A 85 -12.50 -7.18 27.22
CA ILE A 85 -11.64 -6.59 28.23
C ILE A 85 -11.77 -5.06 28.12
N VAL A 86 -12.33 -4.44 29.16
CA VAL A 86 -12.48 -2.99 29.29
C VAL A 86 -11.37 -2.42 30.16
N LEU A 87 -10.49 -1.63 29.56
CA LEU A 87 -9.39 -0.94 30.25
C LEU A 87 -9.91 0.38 30.85
N LYS A 88 -9.80 0.53 32.17
CA LYS A 88 -10.01 1.83 32.84
C LYS A 88 -8.80 2.75 32.62
N PRO A 89 -8.94 4.08 32.84
CA PRO A 89 -7.79 4.98 32.91
C PRO A 89 -6.71 4.47 33.86
N GLY A 90 -5.49 4.35 33.36
CA GLY A 90 -4.39 3.71 34.07
C GLY A 90 -3.17 3.43 33.22
N HIS A 91 -2.07 3.08 33.88
CA HIS A 91 -0.82 2.65 33.26
C HIS A 91 -0.60 1.16 33.49
N TYR A 92 -0.53 0.40 32.41
CA TYR A 92 -0.40 -1.05 32.38
C TYR A 92 0.99 -1.44 31.87
N GLN A 93 1.83 -2.02 32.72
CA GLN A 93 3.22 -2.35 32.40
C GLN A 93 3.41 -3.83 32.10
N LEU A 94 3.15 -4.22 30.86
CA LEU A 94 3.22 -5.59 30.38
C LEU A 94 3.29 -5.63 28.85
N GLN A 95 3.45 -6.82 28.28
CA GLN A 95 3.44 -7.04 26.82
C GLN A 95 2.32 -8.04 26.49
N PRO A 96 1.07 -7.59 26.29
CA PRO A 96 -0.07 -8.48 26.05
C PRO A 96 0.15 -9.41 24.85
N VAL A 97 -0.08 -10.71 25.06
CA VAL A 97 -0.17 -11.70 24.00
C VAL A 97 -1.62 -12.17 23.95
N ILE A 98 -2.33 -11.83 22.87
CA ILE A 98 -3.76 -12.12 22.72
C ILE A 98 -3.91 -13.44 21.98
N GLU A 99 -4.38 -14.44 22.70
CA GLU A 99 -4.58 -15.82 22.23
C GLU A 99 -6.05 -16.26 22.16
N SER A 100 -6.98 -15.34 22.47
CA SER A 100 -8.43 -15.52 22.34
C SER A 100 -9.06 -14.39 21.53
N ALA A 101 -10.12 -14.69 20.77
CA ALA A 101 -10.80 -13.73 19.90
C ALA A 101 -11.64 -12.73 20.71
N ILE A 102 -10.99 -11.75 21.31
CA ILE A 102 -11.59 -10.78 22.25
C ILE A 102 -11.70 -9.37 21.68
N VAL A 103 -12.49 -8.55 22.35
CA VAL A 103 -12.46 -7.09 22.24
C VAL A 103 -11.67 -6.52 23.40
N MET A 104 -10.56 -5.82 23.15
CA MET A 104 -9.85 -5.03 24.15
C MET A 104 -10.11 -3.55 23.89
N ARG A 105 -10.87 -2.89 24.78
CA ARG A 105 -11.33 -1.50 24.60
C ARG A 105 -10.99 -0.62 25.80
N GLY A 106 -10.41 0.54 25.56
CA GLY A 106 -10.27 1.58 26.58
C GLY A 106 -11.55 2.37 26.84
N GLU A 107 -11.86 2.60 28.11
CA GLU A 107 -13.00 3.41 28.56
C GLU A 107 -12.57 4.86 28.84
N GLY A 108 -12.97 5.79 27.97
CA GLY A 108 -12.67 7.21 28.11
C GLY A 108 -11.70 7.71 27.05
N ASN A 109 -10.74 8.53 27.45
CA ASN A 109 -9.73 9.07 26.55
C ASN A 109 -8.55 8.09 26.42
N ALA A 110 -8.12 7.80 25.18
CA ALA A 110 -7.02 6.88 24.90
C ALA A 110 -5.69 7.31 25.56
N ASP A 111 -5.45 8.62 25.71
CA ASP A 111 -4.22 9.16 26.31
C ASP A 111 -4.08 8.81 27.81
N ASP A 112 -5.21 8.55 28.49
CA ASP A 112 -5.25 8.21 29.91
C ASP A 112 -5.12 6.69 30.16
N ILE A 113 -5.07 5.88 29.10
CA ILE A 113 -5.07 4.41 29.15
C ILE A 113 -3.82 3.92 28.40
N VAL A 114 -2.76 3.64 29.13
CA VAL A 114 -1.44 3.40 28.53
C VAL A 114 -0.99 1.96 28.79
N ILE A 115 -0.82 1.18 27.73
CA ILE A 115 -0.08 -0.09 27.76
C ILE A 115 1.36 0.20 27.36
N GLU A 116 2.29 -0.03 28.30
CA GLU A 116 3.70 0.31 28.16
C GLU A 116 4.59 -0.92 28.28
N GLY A 117 5.37 -1.17 27.23
CA GLY A 117 6.40 -2.21 27.20
C GLY A 117 7.74 -1.75 27.79
N PRO A 118 8.70 -2.68 27.92
CA PRO A 118 10.00 -2.43 28.57
C PRO A 118 11.05 -1.77 27.65
N GLY A 119 10.65 -1.22 26.50
CA GLY A 119 11.56 -0.65 25.49
C GLY A 119 12.24 -1.68 24.58
N LYS A 120 11.70 -2.91 24.49
CA LYS A 120 12.20 -4.00 23.64
C LYS A 120 11.07 -4.89 23.15
N GLY A 121 11.20 -5.48 21.97
CA GLY A 121 10.15 -6.35 21.44
C GLY A 121 8.90 -5.59 21.02
N ALA A 122 7.84 -6.33 20.69
CA ALA A 122 6.52 -5.77 20.46
C ALA A 122 5.78 -5.56 21.79
N VAL A 123 4.91 -4.55 21.88
CA VAL A 123 4.09 -4.34 23.10
C VAL A 123 2.85 -5.23 23.07
N VAL A 124 2.00 -5.09 22.06
CA VAL A 124 0.81 -5.95 21.89
C VAL A 124 1.07 -6.95 20.77
N THR A 125 0.91 -8.24 21.05
CA THR A 125 1.02 -9.32 20.05
C THR A 125 -0.32 -10.01 19.88
N VAL A 126 -0.85 -10.04 18.66
CA VAL A 126 -2.12 -10.71 18.31
C VAL A 126 -1.82 -11.99 17.56
N ARG A 127 -2.33 -13.13 18.06
CA ARG A 127 -2.05 -14.47 17.50
C ARG A 127 -3.24 -15.17 16.87
N VAL A 128 -4.45 -14.70 17.14
CA VAL A 128 -5.70 -15.33 16.72
C VAL A 128 -6.57 -14.37 15.93
N PRO A 129 -7.43 -14.87 15.03
CA PRO A 129 -8.31 -14.04 14.22
C PRO A 129 -9.40 -13.35 15.06
N GLY A 130 -10.00 -12.30 14.49
CA GLY A 130 -11.19 -11.66 15.04
C GLY A 130 -10.98 -10.74 16.24
N VAL A 131 -9.73 -10.49 16.63
CA VAL A 131 -9.41 -9.57 17.74
C VAL A 131 -9.69 -8.12 17.37
N ARG A 132 -10.24 -7.38 18.32
CA ARG A 132 -10.49 -5.93 18.21
C ARG A 132 -9.71 -5.18 19.28
N LEU A 133 -8.91 -4.21 18.87
CA LEU A 133 -8.16 -3.30 19.75
C LEU A 133 -8.70 -1.89 19.57
N GLU A 134 -9.20 -1.28 20.64
CA GLU A 134 -9.93 -0.02 20.54
C GLU A 134 -9.56 0.99 21.63
N ASN A 135 -9.22 2.22 21.24
CA ASN A 135 -9.21 3.39 22.13
C ASN A 135 -8.25 3.33 23.35
N PHE A 136 -6.98 3.01 23.12
CA PHE A 136 -5.93 3.10 24.16
C PHE A 136 -4.57 3.45 23.54
N THR A 137 -3.62 3.80 24.40
CA THR A 137 -2.25 4.14 24.02
C THR A 137 -1.31 2.93 24.15
N VAL A 138 -0.42 2.74 23.17
CA VAL A 138 0.62 1.73 23.15
C VAL A 138 1.99 2.40 22.98
N LYS A 139 2.90 2.17 23.93
CA LYS A 139 4.26 2.72 23.87
C LYS A 139 5.29 1.80 24.51
N GLY A 140 6.57 2.16 24.43
CA GLY A 140 7.64 1.36 25.04
C GLY A 140 7.95 0.06 24.30
N TYR A 141 7.70 -0.01 22.99
CA TYR A 141 8.23 -1.06 22.12
C TYR A 141 9.65 -0.72 21.68
N GLY A 142 10.43 -1.73 21.27
CA GLY A 142 11.81 -1.55 20.85
C GLY A 142 11.99 -0.99 19.44
N SER A 143 13.24 -0.89 19.01
CA SER A 143 13.64 -0.32 17.71
C SER A 143 14.28 -1.34 16.75
N ASP A 144 14.34 -2.63 17.13
CA ASP A 144 14.99 -3.64 16.28
C ASP A 144 14.06 -4.07 15.13
N LEU A 145 14.32 -3.51 13.94
CA LEU A 145 13.55 -3.79 12.74
C LEU A 145 13.73 -5.24 12.23
N TYR A 146 14.86 -5.89 12.55
CA TYR A 146 15.10 -7.30 12.24
C TYR A 146 14.32 -8.23 13.16
N ALA A 147 14.27 -7.91 14.46
CA ALA A 147 13.43 -8.60 15.44
C ALA A 147 11.93 -8.32 15.26
N LYS A 148 11.61 -7.30 14.44
CA LYS A 148 10.26 -6.84 14.12
C LYS A 148 9.56 -6.22 15.32
N ASP A 149 10.29 -5.39 16.07
CA ASP A 149 9.74 -4.65 17.21
C ASP A 149 8.62 -3.70 16.75
N ALA A 150 7.47 -3.74 17.43
CA ALA A 150 6.29 -2.99 17.02
C ALA A 150 5.38 -2.57 18.19
N GLY A 151 4.60 -1.51 18.03
CA GLY A 151 3.51 -1.20 18.96
C GLY A 151 2.49 -2.34 18.98
N VAL A 152 1.93 -2.66 17.80
CA VAL A 152 1.05 -3.81 17.60
C VAL A 152 1.65 -4.74 16.55
N ARG A 153 1.88 -5.99 16.93
CA ARG A 153 2.34 -7.05 16.03
C ARG A 153 1.23 -8.08 15.84
N VAL A 154 0.74 -8.20 14.62
CA VAL A 154 -0.25 -9.19 14.21
C VAL A 154 0.47 -10.34 13.51
N MET A 155 0.31 -11.54 14.06
CA MET A 155 0.98 -12.74 13.59
C MET A 155 0.23 -13.40 12.43
N ASP A 156 0.91 -14.31 11.74
CA ASP A 156 0.37 -15.08 10.63
C ASP A 156 -0.99 -15.72 10.94
N GLY A 157 -1.93 -15.60 9.99
CA GLY A 157 -3.25 -16.23 10.06
C GLY A 157 -4.22 -15.59 11.05
N ALA A 158 -3.84 -14.51 11.73
CA ALA A 158 -4.75 -13.72 12.54
C ALA A 158 -5.59 -12.80 11.63
N ASP A 159 -6.58 -13.39 10.95
CA ASP A 159 -7.47 -12.69 10.02
C ASP A 159 -8.53 -11.82 10.72
N GLY A 160 -9.04 -10.81 10.04
CA GLY A 160 -10.19 -10.01 10.49
C GLY A 160 -9.91 -9.12 11.70
N ILE A 161 -8.66 -8.68 11.89
CA ILE A 161 -8.27 -7.82 13.00
C ILE A 161 -8.80 -6.41 12.82
N VAL A 162 -9.31 -5.80 13.90
CA VAL A 162 -9.71 -4.40 13.92
C VAL A 162 -8.85 -3.64 14.92
N ILE A 163 -8.19 -2.58 14.47
CA ILE A 163 -7.45 -1.64 15.29
C ILE A 163 -8.06 -0.26 15.08
N ARG A 164 -8.64 0.31 16.13
CA ARG A 164 -9.40 1.57 16.01
C ARG A 164 -9.05 2.57 17.10
N GLY A 165 -8.72 3.80 16.71
CA GLY A 165 -8.53 4.89 17.66
C GLY A 165 -7.39 4.68 18.64
N LEU A 166 -6.38 3.87 18.27
CA LEU A 166 -5.19 3.71 19.11
C LEU A 166 -4.28 4.94 18.97
N VAL A 167 -3.48 5.17 20.01
CA VAL A 167 -2.32 6.07 19.97
C VAL A 167 -1.07 5.22 20.12
N ILE A 168 -0.20 5.18 19.10
CA ILE A 168 0.98 4.33 19.07
C ILE A 168 2.24 5.20 18.98
N GLU A 169 3.14 5.08 19.94
CA GLU A 169 4.34 5.92 20.02
C GLU A 169 5.61 5.11 20.31
N GLY A 170 6.60 5.20 19.42
CA GLY A 170 7.87 4.51 19.60
C GLY A 170 8.70 4.35 18.32
N PRO A 171 9.93 3.83 18.45
CA PRO A 171 10.94 3.89 17.40
C PRO A 171 10.83 2.77 16.34
N GLY A 172 10.26 1.62 16.69
CA GLY A 172 10.01 0.49 15.78
C GLY A 172 8.78 0.68 14.90
N PHE A 173 8.22 -0.43 14.39
CA PHE A 173 6.99 -0.37 13.59
C PHE A 173 5.80 0.09 14.44
N GLY A 174 4.90 0.91 13.91
CA GLY A 174 3.66 1.22 14.63
C GLY A 174 2.76 -0.02 14.70
N VAL A 175 2.29 -0.45 13.52
CA VAL A 175 1.58 -1.71 13.32
C VAL A 175 2.34 -2.57 12.32
N ARG A 176 2.57 -3.84 12.65
CA ARG A 176 3.13 -4.82 11.72
C ARG A 176 2.22 -6.02 11.59
N ALA A 177 1.91 -6.42 10.36
CA ALA A 177 1.14 -7.62 10.06
C ALA A 177 1.81 -8.44 8.96
N ASP A 178 1.89 -9.76 9.17
CA ASP A 178 2.46 -10.71 8.22
C ASP A 178 1.40 -11.79 7.90
N ARG A 179 1.18 -12.11 6.62
CA ARG A 179 0.38 -13.27 6.14
C ARG A 179 -1.03 -13.39 6.76
N LEU A 180 -1.90 -12.42 6.51
CA LEU A 180 -3.29 -12.41 6.99
C LEU A 180 -4.24 -11.69 6.03
N GLU A 181 -5.53 -11.72 6.33
CA GLU A 181 -6.57 -11.07 5.56
C GLU A 181 -7.49 -10.17 6.40
N GLY A 182 -7.97 -9.08 5.80
CA GLY A 182 -9.10 -8.32 6.34
C GLY A 182 -8.76 -7.47 7.57
N LEU A 183 -7.51 -7.01 7.69
CA LEU A 183 -7.11 -6.05 8.73
C LEU A 183 -7.77 -4.69 8.49
N VAL A 184 -8.38 -4.14 9.53
CA VAL A 184 -8.94 -2.79 9.56
C VAL A 184 -8.12 -1.94 10.52
N LEU A 185 -7.55 -0.84 10.02
CA LEU A 185 -6.87 0.19 10.82
C LEU A 185 -7.59 1.53 10.61
N GLU A 186 -8.26 2.02 11.65
CA GLU A 186 -9.15 3.18 11.54
C GLU A 186 -8.86 4.23 12.62
N GLY A 187 -8.75 5.50 12.22
CA GLY A 187 -8.66 6.61 13.17
C GLY A 187 -7.46 6.54 14.13
N THR A 188 -6.42 5.78 13.79
CA THR A 188 -5.26 5.53 14.66
C THR A 188 -4.19 6.60 14.43
N SER A 189 -3.55 7.04 15.52
CA SER A 189 -2.42 7.96 15.49
C SER A 189 -1.13 7.21 15.75
N ILE A 190 -0.16 7.29 14.83
CA ILE A 190 1.13 6.60 14.91
C ILE A 190 2.28 7.60 14.84
N THR A 191 3.20 7.51 15.79
CA THR A 191 4.31 8.45 15.95
C THR A 191 5.63 7.73 16.12
N GLY A 192 6.54 7.92 15.17
CA GLY A 192 7.93 7.47 15.27
C GLY A 192 8.85 8.44 16.02
N ASP A 193 10.11 8.03 16.21
CA ASP A 193 11.12 8.87 16.84
C ASP A 193 11.78 9.83 15.83
N ALA A 194 11.39 11.10 15.91
CA ALA A 194 11.93 12.17 15.06
C ALA A 194 13.44 12.39 15.22
N LYS A 195 14.06 11.96 16.34
CA LYS A 195 15.50 12.10 16.59
C LYS A 195 16.33 11.07 15.82
N MET A 196 15.74 9.95 15.44
CA MET A 196 16.40 8.93 14.65
C MET A 196 16.53 9.38 13.19
N HIS A 197 17.60 8.93 12.53
CA HIS A 197 17.71 9.06 11.08
C HIS A 197 16.55 8.31 10.41
N VAL A 198 15.98 8.87 9.35
CA VAL A 198 14.71 8.39 8.77
C VAL A 198 14.73 6.91 8.40
N LEU A 199 15.85 6.39 7.90
CA LEU A 199 15.99 4.99 7.50
C LEU A 199 16.09 4.01 8.67
N ASP A 200 16.40 4.50 9.87
CA ASP A 200 16.56 3.68 11.08
C ASP A 200 15.24 3.55 11.85
N ARG A 201 14.21 4.32 11.47
CA ARG A 201 12.87 4.27 12.08
C ARG A 201 12.10 3.07 11.54
N GLY A 202 11.14 2.57 12.32
CA GLY A 202 10.12 1.70 11.78
C GLY A 202 9.12 2.44 10.91
N ASP A 203 8.44 1.69 10.04
CA ASP A 203 7.31 2.20 9.28
C ASP A 203 6.09 2.37 10.20
N GLY A 204 5.21 3.32 9.88
CA GLY A 204 3.98 3.51 10.64
C GLY A 204 3.12 2.25 10.59
N VAL A 205 2.91 1.74 9.38
CA VAL A 205 2.30 0.43 9.14
C VAL A 205 3.15 -0.37 8.15
N PHE A 206 3.53 -1.58 8.53
CA PHE A 206 4.21 -2.53 7.66
C PHE A 206 3.33 -3.75 7.43
N LEU A 207 2.90 -3.96 6.19
CA LEU A 207 2.10 -5.12 5.80
C LEU A 207 2.89 -5.99 4.83
N ASN A 208 2.98 -7.29 5.12
CA ASN A 208 3.66 -8.25 4.25
C ASN A 208 2.76 -9.47 3.98
N TYR A 209 2.46 -9.75 2.71
CA TYR A 209 1.50 -10.78 2.30
C TYR A 209 0.11 -10.61 2.95
N VAL A 210 -0.40 -9.38 2.99
CA VAL A 210 -1.73 -9.08 3.55
C VAL A 210 -2.76 -8.86 2.44
N LYS A 211 -3.96 -9.42 2.59
CA LYS A 211 -5.05 -9.28 1.63
C LYS A 211 -6.18 -8.43 2.15
N ARG A 212 -6.73 -7.56 1.29
CA ARG A 212 -7.86 -6.67 1.57
C ARG A 212 -7.73 -5.87 2.89
N PRO A 213 -6.57 -5.29 3.22
CA PRO A 213 -6.49 -4.41 4.38
C PRO A 213 -7.22 -3.09 4.09
N LYS A 214 -7.91 -2.56 5.09
CA LYS A 214 -8.57 -1.25 5.05
C LYS A 214 -7.90 -0.29 6.04
N LEU A 215 -7.30 0.78 5.55
CA LEU A 215 -6.60 1.78 6.35
C LEU A 215 -7.25 3.14 6.14
N THR A 216 -8.02 3.62 7.11
CA THR A 216 -8.82 4.85 6.96
C THR A 216 -8.64 5.86 8.08
N GLU A 217 -8.57 7.14 7.71
CA GLU A 217 -8.55 8.28 8.65
C GLU A 217 -7.40 8.22 9.68
N ASN A 218 -6.28 7.59 9.34
CA ASN A 218 -5.14 7.47 10.23
C ASN A 218 -4.20 8.69 10.12
N ARG A 219 -3.46 8.97 11.20
CA ARG A 219 -2.46 10.04 11.24
C ARG A 219 -1.10 9.45 11.56
N VAL A 220 -0.15 9.57 10.65
CA VAL A 220 1.17 8.96 10.79
C VAL A 220 2.25 10.04 10.68
N ARG A 221 3.11 10.13 11.70
CA ARG A 221 4.14 11.17 11.78
C ARG A 221 5.51 10.63 12.20
N ASN A 222 6.56 11.19 11.61
CA ASN A 222 7.95 10.95 12.01
C ASN A 222 8.39 9.47 12.02
N VAL A 223 7.85 8.67 11.09
CA VAL A 223 8.23 7.27 10.86
C VAL A 223 9.23 7.16 9.70
N ARG A 224 9.61 5.95 9.29
CA ARG A 224 10.32 5.73 8.01
C ARG A 224 9.35 5.90 6.86
N ASP A 225 8.58 4.89 6.49
CA ASP A 225 7.44 5.05 5.57
C ASP A 225 6.14 5.12 6.36
N GLY A 226 5.19 5.93 5.89
CA GLY A 226 3.86 6.06 6.49
C GLY A 226 3.17 4.70 6.51
N PHE A 227 2.83 4.21 5.32
CA PHE A 227 2.43 2.83 5.07
C PHE A 227 3.39 2.17 4.08
N TYR A 228 3.96 1.02 4.45
CA TYR A 228 4.78 0.19 3.59
C TYR A 228 4.06 -1.14 3.33
N PHE A 229 3.81 -1.43 2.06
CA PHE A 229 3.11 -2.62 1.60
C PHE A 229 4.05 -3.48 0.76
N GLU A 230 4.26 -4.71 1.21
CA GLU A 230 5.06 -5.72 0.53
C GLU A 230 4.20 -6.94 0.19
N ASN A 231 4.07 -7.26 -1.09
CA ASN A 231 3.21 -8.37 -1.55
C ASN A 231 1.75 -8.27 -1.05
N VAL A 232 1.21 -7.06 -0.93
CA VAL A 232 -0.18 -6.80 -0.54
C VAL A 232 -1.12 -6.89 -1.73
N GLU A 233 -2.37 -7.28 -1.47
CA GLU A 233 -3.41 -7.39 -2.49
C GLU A 233 -4.67 -6.64 -2.05
N GLU A 234 -5.24 -5.85 -2.96
CA GLU A 234 -6.55 -5.21 -2.80
C GLU A 234 -6.65 -4.32 -1.55
N SER A 235 -5.58 -3.60 -1.19
CA SER A 235 -5.65 -2.62 -0.09
C SER A 235 -6.57 -1.45 -0.42
N TYR A 236 -7.25 -0.94 0.61
CA TYR A 236 -8.08 0.26 0.52
C TYR A 236 -7.58 1.31 1.52
N CYS A 237 -7.03 2.41 1.03
CA CYS A 237 -6.50 3.51 1.85
C CYS A 237 -7.28 4.81 1.60
N GLU A 238 -8.00 5.32 2.60
CA GLU A 238 -8.78 6.56 2.45
C GLU A 238 -8.54 7.56 3.59
N GLY A 239 -8.38 8.84 3.26
CA GLY A 239 -8.41 9.92 4.27
C GLY A 239 -7.22 9.94 5.24
N ASN A 240 -6.12 9.26 4.93
CA ASN A 240 -4.95 9.20 5.82
C ASN A 240 -4.07 10.44 5.66
N PHE A 241 -3.44 10.87 6.76
CA PHE A 241 -2.51 11.99 6.81
C PHE A 241 -1.10 11.55 7.21
N PHE A 242 -0.11 11.94 6.41
CA PHE A 242 1.30 11.59 6.58
C PHE A 242 2.19 12.83 6.66
N THR A 243 3.15 12.86 7.59
CA THR A 243 4.14 13.94 7.67
C THR A 243 5.47 13.50 8.31
N GLY A 244 6.59 14.11 7.91
CA GLY A 244 7.91 13.82 8.48
C GLY A 244 8.43 12.39 8.21
N ALA A 245 7.86 11.71 7.21
CA ALA A 245 8.23 10.38 6.75
C ALA A 245 9.10 10.46 5.48
N GLN A 246 9.76 9.36 5.13
CA GLN A 246 10.33 9.13 3.82
C GLN A 246 9.20 9.13 2.78
N TYR A 247 8.28 8.15 2.81
CA TYR A 247 7.10 8.13 1.95
C TYR A 247 5.77 8.21 2.71
N GLY A 248 4.72 8.74 2.08
CA GLY A 248 3.35 8.64 2.58
C GLY A 248 2.84 7.20 2.49
N ILE A 249 2.73 6.68 1.26
CA ILE A 249 2.42 5.27 1.00
C ILE A 249 3.45 4.71 0.01
N HIS A 250 3.98 3.53 0.33
CA HIS A 250 4.96 2.80 -0.46
C HIS A 250 4.40 1.42 -0.82
N TRP A 251 4.05 1.25 -2.09
CA TRP A 251 3.64 -0.02 -2.67
C TRP A 251 4.84 -0.74 -3.30
N MET A 252 5.14 -1.94 -2.83
CA MET A 252 6.20 -2.80 -3.37
C MET A 252 5.66 -4.20 -3.67
N TYR A 253 5.68 -4.61 -4.94
CA TYR A 253 5.17 -5.91 -5.39
C TYR A 253 3.68 -6.17 -5.10
N THR A 254 2.87 -5.12 -5.17
CA THR A 254 1.45 -5.15 -4.79
C THR A 254 0.52 -5.27 -5.99
N ARG A 255 -0.75 -5.62 -5.75
CA ARG A 255 -1.76 -5.77 -6.81
C ARG A 255 -3.17 -5.32 -6.43
N GLY A 256 -3.79 -4.56 -7.33
CA GLY A 256 -5.21 -4.20 -7.24
C GLY A 256 -5.55 -3.24 -6.11
N ASP A 257 -4.58 -2.45 -5.65
CA ASP A 257 -4.73 -1.53 -4.52
C ASP A 257 -5.44 -0.24 -4.92
N PHE A 258 -6.13 0.37 -3.97
CA PHE A 258 -6.86 1.61 -4.16
C PHE A 258 -6.57 2.59 -3.01
N ALA A 259 -6.11 3.79 -3.37
CA ALA A 259 -5.87 4.88 -2.42
C ALA A 259 -6.57 6.15 -2.88
N THR A 260 -7.34 6.77 -1.97
CA THR A 260 -8.01 8.04 -2.27
C THR A 260 -8.07 9.03 -1.11
N LYS A 261 -8.15 10.33 -1.42
CA LYS A 261 -8.28 11.41 -0.42
C LYS A 261 -7.20 11.39 0.67
N ASN A 262 -6.05 10.80 0.38
CA ASN A 262 -4.93 10.80 1.31
C ASN A 262 -4.17 12.13 1.18
N ARG A 263 -3.46 12.52 2.24
CA ARG A 263 -2.63 13.72 2.24
C ARG A 263 -1.24 13.44 2.79
N ALA A 264 -0.20 13.67 1.99
CA ALA A 264 1.19 13.61 2.41
C ALA A 264 1.83 15.00 2.39
N ALA A 265 2.36 15.48 3.51
CA ALA A 265 2.91 16.83 3.63
C ALA A 265 4.28 16.85 4.31
N GLY A 266 5.27 17.47 3.67
CA GLY A 266 6.63 17.56 4.21
C GLY A 266 7.30 16.19 4.37
N VAL A 267 7.10 15.31 3.39
CA VAL A 267 7.73 13.99 3.31
C VAL A 267 8.87 14.02 2.28
N ARG A 268 9.75 13.01 2.26
CA ARG A 268 10.79 12.96 1.21
C ARG A 268 10.17 12.70 -0.17
N GLY A 269 9.27 11.73 -0.28
CA GLY A 269 8.47 11.47 -1.46
C GLY A 269 7.00 11.27 -1.08
N GLY A 270 6.05 11.74 -1.89
CA GLY A 270 4.62 11.65 -1.54
C GLY A 270 4.10 10.21 -1.56
N TYR A 271 3.94 9.65 -2.75
CA TYR A 271 3.40 8.31 -2.99
C TYR A 271 4.32 7.53 -3.93
N ALA A 272 4.70 6.31 -3.56
CA ALA A 272 5.63 5.48 -4.31
C ALA A 272 4.96 4.18 -4.77
N LEU A 273 4.63 4.09 -6.06
CA LEU A 273 4.17 2.88 -6.71
C LEU A 273 5.39 2.19 -7.32
N MET A 274 5.77 1.03 -6.79
CA MET A 274 7.00 0.33 -7.19
C MET A 274 6.75 -1.14 -7.50
N SER A 275 7.16 -1.60 -8.68
CA SER A 275 7.09 -3.01 -9.10
C SER A 275 5.70 -3.62 -8.89
N SER A 276 4.64 -2.84 -9.13
CA SER A 276 3.25 -3.17 -8.74
C SER A 276 2.30 -3.13 -9.94
N ARG A 277 1.13 -3.77 -9.80
CA ARG A 277 0.14 -3.91 -10.88
C ARG A 277 -1.25 -3.45 -10.46
N GLY A 278 -1.87 -2.59 -11.26
CA GLY A 278 -3.27 -2.19 -11.05
C GLY A 278 -3.50 -1.39 -9.76
N VAL A 279 -2.49 -0.66 -9.28
CA VAL A 279 -2.67 0.30 -8.18
C VAL A 279 -3.37 1.54 -8.72
N THR A 280 -4.42 2.00 -8.04
CA THR A 280 -5.14 3.24 -8.34
C THR A 280 -4.93 4.25 -7.23
N LEU A 281 -4.20 5.33 -7.54
CA LEU A 281 -4.04 6.50 -6.67
C LEU A 281 -4.92 7.63 -7.20
N LYS A 282 -5.94 7.99 -6.45
CA LYS A 282 -6.99 8.90 -6.91
C LYS A 282 -7.29 10.04 -5.94
N ASP A 283 -7.52 11.25 -6.42
CA ASP A 283 -8.01 12.39 -5.62
C ASP A 283 -7.21 12.62 -4.31
N SER A 284 -5.90 12.37 -4.33
CA SER A 284 -5.02 12.53 -3.16
C SER A 284 -4.12 13.76 -3.33
N GLU A 285 -3.67 14.33 -2.21
CA GLU A 285 -2.81 15.52 -2.20
C GLU A 285 -1.42 15.20 -1.66
N THR A 286 -0.39 15.74 -2.30
CA THR A 286 0.95 15.77 -1.72
C THR A 286 1.63 17.12 -1.88
N SER A 287 2.39 17.52 -0.86
CA SER A 287 2.94 18.88 -0.81
C SER A 287 4.23 19.04 -0.02
N GLY A 288 5.09 19.94 -0.49
CA GLY A 288 6.33 20.28 0.22
C GLY A 288 7.28 19.08 0.28
N ASN A 289 7.30 18.27 -0.78
CA ASN A 289 8.14 17.08 -0.85
C ASN A 289 9.53 17.44 -1.33
N ILE A 290 10.51 16.57 -1.02
CA ILE A 290 11.90 16.81 -1.41
C ILE A 290 12.20 16.19 -2.77
N GLU A 291 11.95 14.89 -2.94
CA GLU A 291 12.41 14.13 -4.10
C GLU A 291 11.32 13.97 -5.15
N PHE A 292 10.10 13.61 -4.74
CA PHE A 292 8.99 13.46 -5.67
C PHE A 292 7.61 13.63 -5.05
N GLY A 293 6.62 14.00 -5.86
CA GLY A 293 5.20 13.90 -5.51
C GLY A 293 4.67 12.49 -5.64
N VAL A 294 4.67 11.97 -6.87
CA VAL A 294 4.27 10.59 -7.17
C VAL A 294 5.37 9.91 -7.95
N LEU A 295 5.86 8.79 -7.45
CA LEU A 295 6.78 7.89 -8.16
C LEU A 295 5.99 6.74 -8.77
N VAL A 296 6.13 6.55 -10.07
CA VAL A 296 5.62 5.41 -10.84
C VAL A 296 6.84 4.65 -11.35
N ASN A 297 7.24 3.62 -10.62
CA ASN A 297 8.44 2.85 -10.91
C ASN A 297 8.09 1.41 -11.24
N VAL A 298 8.37 0.99 -12.48
CA VAL A 298 8.07 -0.38 -12.96
C VAL A 298 6.62 -0.79 -12.64
N CYS A 299 5.65 -0.14 -13.28
CA CYS A 299 4.22 -0.29 -12.95
C CYS A 299 3.37 -0.69 -14.17
N GLU A 300 2.52 -1.69 -14.01
CA GLU A 300 1.66 -2.20 -15.09
C GLU A 300 0.18 -1.96 -14.78
N GLY A 301 -0.53 -1.28 -15.69
CA GLY A 301 -1.97 -1.03 -15.54
C GLY A 301 -2.37 -0.20 -14.32
N CYS A 302 -1.43 0.53 -13.70
CA CYS A 302 -1.73 1.45 -12.61
C CYS A 302 -2.43 2.72 -13.12
N VAL A 303 -3.16 3.40 -12.24
CA VAL A 303 -3.89 4.64 -12.54
C VAL A 303 -3.53 5.71 -11.52
N VAL A 304 -3.09 6.87 -12.00
CA VAL A 304 -2.83 8.07 -11.21
C VAL A 304 -3.79 9.16 -11.70
N ASP A 305 -4.88 9.37 -10.95
CA ASP A 305 -6.05 10.16 -11.39
C ASP A 305 -6.39 11.29 -10.42
N GLY A 306 -6.57 12.51 -10.90
CA GLY A 306 -7.16 13.59 -10.09
C GLY A 306 -6.32 14.06 -8.90
N ASN A 307 -5.03 13.72 -8.84
CA ASN A 307 -4.19 14.05 -7.68
C ASN A 307 -3.67 15.48 -7.76
N ARG A 308 -3.45 16.09 -6.59
CA ARG A 308 -2.88 17.43 -6.48
C ARG A 308 -1.47 17.36 -5.87
N ILE A 309 -0.47 17.71 -6.65
CA ILE A 309 0.94 17.65 -6.31
C ILE A 309 1.49 19.07 -6.35
N ARG A 310 2.04 19.54 -5.23
CA ARG A 310 2.54 20.93 -5.14
C ARG A 310 3.87 21.05 -4.41
N ASP A 311 4.64 22.06 -4.79
CA ASP A 311 5.82 22.52 -4.05
C ASP A 311 6.86 21.38 -3.85
N VAL A 312 7.14 20.60 -4.91
CA VAL A 312 8.17 19.56 -4.86
C VAL A 312 9.52 20.17 -5.20
N HIS A 313 10.38 20.30 -4.19
CA HIS A 313 11.65 21.02 -4.31
C HIS A 313 12.77 20.28 -3.59
N ASN A 314 13.83 19.93 -4.32
CA ASN A 314 15.06 19.41 -3.74
C ASN A 314 16.12 20.52 -3.64
N PRO A 315 16.36 21.10 -2.44
CA PRO A 315 17.37 22.15 -2.28
C PRO A 315 18.81 21.65 -2.51
N LYS A 316 19.01 20.33 -2.53
CA LYS A 316 20.29 19.68 -2.85
C LYS A 316 20.28 19.02 -4.24
N GLY A 317 19.28 19.32 -5.06
CA GLY A 317 19.16 18.81 -6.42
C GLY A 317 20.36 19.18 -7.27
N ASN A 318 20.86 18.22 -8.03
CA ASN A 318 21.94 18.41 -8.98
C ASN A 318 21.45 18.00 -10.37
N PRO A 319 21.30 18.94 -11.32
CA PRO A 319 20.89 18.66 -12.69
C PRO A 319 21.71 17.60 -13.40
N ALA A 320 23.02 17.53 -13.14
CA ALA A 320 23.91 16.54 -13.75
C ALA A 320 23.64 15.10 -13.28
N LEU A 321 22.96 14.95 -12.14
CA LEU A 321 22.63 13.67 -11.52
C LEU A 321 21.12 13.36 -11.57
N ASP A 322 20.32 14.24 -12.17
CA ASP A 322 18.85 14.16 -12.21
C ASP A 322 18.21 14.01 -10.82
N THR A 323 18.70 14.74 -9.82
CA THR A 323 18.22 14.65 -8.43
C THR A 323 17.31 15.80 -8.00
N GLU A 324 16.96 16.74 -8.88
CA GLU A 324 15.96 17.77 -8.55
C GLU A 324 14.57 17.15 -8.28
N GLY A 325 13.75 17.88 -7.52
CA GLY A 325 12.43 17.44 -7.09
C GLY A 325 11.45 17.30 -8.26
N LYS A 326 10.77 16.16 -8.36
CA LYS A 326 9.86 15.86 -9.48
C LYS A 326 8.42 15.75 -9.02
N GLY A 327 7.51 16.53 -9.59
CA GLY A 327 6.08 16.40 -9.30
C GLY A 327 5.59 14.97 -9.54
N ILE A 328 5.72 14.51 -10.78
CA ILE A 328 5.55 13.10 -11.15
C ILE A 328 6.88 12.56 -11.65
N HIS A 329 7.29 11.40 -11.15
CA HIS A 329 8.48 10.70 -11.64
C HIS A 329 8.11 9.33 -12.17
N ILE A 330 8.31 9.13 -13.47
CA ILE A 330 8.20 7.82 -14.11
C ILE A 330 9.60 7.25 -14.27
N TYR A 331 9.84 6.09 -13.66
CA TYR A 331 11.15 5.44 -13.67
C TYR A 331 11.03 3.97 -14.07
N GLY A 332 11.58 3.58 -15.20
CA GLY A 332 11.51 2.20 -15.66
C GLY A 332 10.27 1.87 -16.52
N PRO A 333 10.21 0.65 -17.07
CA PRO A 333 9.14 0.19 -17.96
C PRO A 333 7.77 0.09 -17.29
N GLY A 334 6.71 0.44 -18.01
CA GLY A 334 5.35 0.36 -17.48
C GLY A 334 4.26 0.74 -18.47
N THR A 335 3.02 0.47 -18.10
CA THR A 335 1.80 0.75 -18.87
C THR A 335 0.72 1.38 -17.99
N SER A 336 1.09 2.44 -17.28
CA SER A 336 0.19 3.17 -16.39
C SER A 336 -0.53 4.29 -17.12
N LYS A 337 -1.69 4.67 -16.57
CA LYS A 337 -2.51 5.79 -17.02
C LYS A 337 -2.35 6.93 -16.00
N ILE A 338 -1.88 8.08 -16.45
CA ILE A 338 -1.63 9.23 -15.58
C ILE A 338 -2.44 10.38 -16.16
N HIS A 339 -3.56 10.70 -15.53
CA HIS A 339 -4.45 11.70 -16.06
C HIS A 339 -5.10 12.57 -15.01
N GLY A 340 -5.43 13.79 -15.40
CA GLY A 340 -6.19 14.66 -14.53
C GLY A 340 -5.51 15.15 -13.27
N ASN A 341 -4.20 15.00 -13.18
CA ASN A 341 -3.43 15.45 -12.03
C ASN A 341 -3.08 16.93 -12.19
N GLN A 342 -3.02 17.65 -11.08
CA GLN A 342 -2.47 19.02 -11.04
C GLN A 342 -1.07 18.96 -10.44
N VAL A 343 -0.08 19.42 -11.17
CA VAL A 343 1.33 19.47 -10.76
C VAL A 343 1.81 20.90 -10.76
N LEU A 344 2.00 21.46 -9.57
CA LEU A 344 2.27 22.88 -9.35
C LEU A 344 3.62 23.13 -8.69
N HIS A 345 4.33 24.18 -9.12
CA HIS A 345 5.49 24.74 -8.43
C HIS A 345 6.58 23.71 -8.05
N SER A 346 6.81 22.71 -8.89
CA SER A 346 7.87 21.73 -8.70
C SER A 346 9.15 22.14 -9.43
N ASP A 347 10.33 21.67 -9.00
CA ASP A 347 11.56 21.91 -9.77
C ASP A 347 11.40 21.36 -11.20
N ILE A 348 10.82 20.16 -11.29
CA ILE A 348 10.42 19.49 -12.53
C ILE A 348 8.96 19.04 -12.39
N GLY A 349 8.09 19.40 -13.33
CA GLY A 349 6.70 18.96 -13.35
C GLY A 349 6.60 17.44 -13.51
N ILE A 350 7.16 16.91 -14.61
CA ILE A 350 7.26 15.47 -14.82
C ILE A 350 8.65 15.06 -15.33
N GLY A 351 9.22 14.05 -14.68
CA GLY A 351 10.50 13.44 -15.08
C GLY A 351 10.31 11.99 -15.51
N VAL A 352 10.76 11.64 -16.70
CA VAL A 352 10.69 10.27 -17.27
C VAL A 352 12.09 9.77 -17.57
N ALA A 353 12.46 8.63 -16.99
CA ALA A 353 13.74 8.00 -17.19
C ALA A 353 13.63 6.47 -17.29
N MET A 354 14.61 5.85 -17.95
CA MET A 354 14.86 4.40 -17.93
C MET A 354 13.75 3.48 -18.47
N GLY A 355 12.88 3.93 -19.40
CA GLY A 355 11.94 3.03 -20.08
C GLY A 355 10.45 3.34 -19.91
N GLY A 356 10.09 4.55 -19.44
CA GLY A 356 8.71 4.94 -19.15
C GLY A 356 7.79 5.15 -20.36
N GLU A 357 8.17 4.74 -21.56
CA GLU A 357 7.47 5.11 -22.81
C GLU A 357 6.10 4.45 -23.01
N GLY A 358 5.80 3.37 -22.29
CA GLY A 358 4.49 2.69 -22.39
C GLY A 358 3.36 3.35 -21.58
N ASN A 359 3.66 4.39 -20.81
CA ASN A 359 2.65 5.10 -20.02
C ASN A 359 1.91 6.13 -20.88
N VAL A 360 0.62 6.34 -20.59
CA VAL A 360 -0.23 7.28 -21.33
C VAL A 360 -0.62 8.44 -20.42
N LEU A 361 -0.46 9.66 -20.92
CA LEU A 361 -0.64 10.90 -20.18
C LEU A 361 -1.61 11.84 -20.90
N TRP A 362 -2.68 12.26 -20.22
CA TRP A 362 -3.64 13.22 -20.77
C TRP A 362 -4.37 13.98 -19.65
N GLU A 363 -4.88 15.15 -19.97
CA GLU A 363 -5.62 16.05 -19.10
C GLU A 363 -4.96 16.41 -17.76
N ASN A 364 -3.65 16.25 -17.64
CA ASN A 364 -2.93 16.77 -16.50
C ASN A 364 -2.73 18.28 -16.66
N ALA A 365 -2.58 19.00 -15.56
CA ALA A 365 -2.24 20.42 -15.55
C ALA A 365 -0.85 20.60 -14.94
N PHE A 366 0.11 21.03 -15.75
CA PHE A 366 1.47 21.34 -15.32
C PHE A 366 1.63 22.86 -15.23
N ILE A 367 1.65 23.36 -14.00
CA ILE A 367 1.50 24.78 -13.69
C ILE A 367 2.75 25.28 -12.95
N ASP A 368 3.43 26.24 -13.56
CA ASP A 368 4.50 27.03 -12.96
C ASP A 368 5.61 26.18 -12.32
N ASN A 369 5.93 25.06 -12.98
CA ASN A 369 7.10 24.25 -12.65
C ASN A 369 8.36 24.88 -13.25
N GLY A 370 9.50 24.73 -12.59
CA GLY A 370 10.77 25.27 -13.09
C GLY A 370 11.14 24.71 -14.46
N ILE A 371 10.91 23.40 -14.65
CA ILE A 371 10.95 22.70 -15.93
C ILE A 371 9.65 21.90 -16.03
N GLN A 372 8.90 22.02 -17.13
CA GLN A 372 7.66 21.22 -17.26
C GLN A 372 7.97 19.74 -17.44
N VAL A 373 8.86 19.40 -18.37
CA VAL A 373 9.18 18.02 -18.74
C VAL A 373 10.69 17.80 -18.77
N ARG A 374 11.13 16.73 -18.11
CA ARG A 374 12.45 16.14 -18.34
C ARG A 374 12.28 14.70 -18.82
N TYR A 375 12.59 14.46 -20.09
CA TYR A 375 12.55 13.13 -20.68
C TYR A 375 13.95 12.67 -21.07
N VAL A 376 14.37 11.54 -20.51
CA VAL A 376 15.65 10.87 -20.81
C VAL A 376 15.36 9.56 -21.54
N GLY A 377 15.05 9.68 -22.83
CA GLY A 377 14.86 8.56 -23.74
C GLY A 377 14.99 8.95 -25.20
N GLU A 378 14.89 7.98 -26.10
CA GLU A 378 15.13 8.16 -27.53
C GLU A 378 13.87 7.99 -28.39
N THR A 379 12.77 7.54 -27.78
CA THR A 379 11.52 7.26 -28.47
C THR A 379 10.63 8.49 -28.43
N PRO A 380 10.05 8.93 -29.55
CA PRO A 380 9.02 9.95 -29.52
C PRO A 380 7.80 9.50 -28.72
N LEU A 381 7.30 10.39 -27.87
CA LEU A 381 6.12 10.17 -27.03
C LEU A 381 4.98 11.08 -27.45
N GLU A 382 3.77 10.53 -27.51
CA GLU A 382 2.53 11.29 -27.67
C GLU A 382 1.81 11.34 -26.32
N TRP A 383 1.66 12.55 -25.77
CA TRP A 383 0.97 12.82 -24.52
C TRP A 383 -0.37 13.51 -24.76
N SER A 384 -1.14 12.93 -25.69
CA SER A 384 -2.58 13.13 -25.80
C SER A 384 -3.28 11.79 -26.00
N PHE A 385 -4.53 11.70 -25.59
CA PHE A 385 -5.34 10.50 -25.70
C PHE A 385 -6.75 10.87 -26.17
N GLU A 386 -7.24 10.19 -27.20
CA GLU A 386 -8.59 10.40 -27.77
C GLU A 386 -8.89 11.88 -28.10
N GLY A 387 -7.89 12.60 -28.64
CA GLY A 387 -8.04 14.00 -29.04
C GLY A 387 -7.94 15.00 -27.90
N ARG A 388 -7.50 14.59 -26.70
CA ARG A 388 -7.31 15.49 -25.54
C ARG A 388 -5.93 15.30 -24.92
N GLY A 389 -5.21 16.40 -24.77
CA GLY A 389 -3.87 16.48 -24.22
C GLY A 389 -3.84 17.04 -22.81
N ASN A 390 -2.74 17.67 -22.43
CA ASN A 390 -2.49 18.24 -21.11
C ASN A 390 -2.48 19.78 -21.18
N PHE A 391 -2.67 20.42 -20.03
CA PHE A 391 -2.47 21.86 -19.87
C PHE A 391 -1.03 22.15 -19.44
N TRP A 392 -0.42 23.17 -20.06
CA TRP A 392 0.97 23.57 -19.83
C TRP A 392 1.04 25.09 -19.64
N SER A 393 1.42 25.57 -18.44
CA SER A 393 1.44 27.03 -18.21
C SER A 393 2.49 27.79 -19.01
N THR A 394 3.46 27.08 -19.60
CA THR A 394 4.49 27.62 -20.50
C THR A 394 4.08 27.64 -21.97
N HIS A 395 2.97 27.01 -22.33
CA HIS A 395 2.47 27.01 -23.71
C HIS A 395 1.58 28.23 -23.92
N MET A 396 1.94 29.06 -24.91
CA MET A 396 1.09 30.17 -25.34
C MET A 396 -0.04 29.61 -26.20
N THR A 397 -1.26 29.59 -25.67
CA THR A 397 -2.42 28.95 -26.29
C THR A 397 -3.21 29.92 -27.16
N TRP A 398 -3.64 29.44 -28.33
CA TRP A 398 -4.71 30.02 -29.15
C TRP A 398 -5.75 28.92 -29.35
N ASP A 399 -7.00 29.23 -29.02
CA ASP A 399 -8.17 28.35 -29.18
C ASP A 399 -9.23 29.19 -29.90
N VAL A 400 -9.12 29.21 -31.23
CA VAL A 400 -9.92 30.07 -32.12
C VAL A 400 -11.32 29.50 -32.31
N ASP A 401 -11.48 28.18 -32.31
CA ASP A 401 -12.78 27.52 -32.49
C ASP A 401 -13.55 27.27 -31.18
N HIS A 402 -12.92 27.58 -30.03
CA HIS A 402 -13.49 27.52 -28.69
C HIS A 402 -13.89 26.11 -28.24
N ASP A 403 -13.16 25.08 -28.69
CA ASP A 403 -13.39 23.70 -28.30
C ASP A 403 -12.64 23.29 -27.01
N GLY A 404 -11.81 24.18 -26.46
CA GLY A 404 -11.03 23.99 -25.25
C GLY A 404 -9.67 23.32 -25.47
N ILE A 405 -9.29 23.06 -26.72
CA ILE A 405 -8.00 22.53 -27.16
C ILE A 405 -7.26 23.66 -27.90
N ALA A 406 -5.94 23.73 -27.75
CA ALA A 406 -5.17 24.71 -28.49
C ALA A 406 -5.00 24.27 -29.95
N ASP A 407 -5.11 25.22 -30.88
CA ASP A 407 -5.01 24.99 -32.33
C ASP A 407 -3.62 24.51 -32.78
N THR A 408 -2.60 24.63 -31.93
CA THR A 408 -1.21 24.25 -32.21
C THR A 408 -0.72 23.16 -31.25
N PRO A 409 -0.07 22.10 -31.75
CA PRO A 409 0.62 21.13 -30.90
C PRO A 409 1.69 21.79 -30.02
N TYR A 410 1.95 21.16 -28.88
CA TYR A 410 3.00 21.59 -27.97
C TYR A 410 4.10 20.53 -27.81
N GLN A 411 5.35 20.97 -27.88
CA GLN A 411 6.52 20.13 -27.64
C GLN A 411 7.26 20.65 -26.40
N PRO A 412 6.99 20.11 -25.20
CA PRO A 412 7.56 20.61 -23.95
C PRO A 412 9.06 20.36 -23.79
N ASN A 413 9.66 19.50 -24.63
CA ASN A 413 11.10 19.30 -24.66
C ASN A 413 11.60 19.04 -26.09
N ASP A 414 12.76 19.62 -26.41
CA ASP A 414 13.39 19.54 -27.74
C ASP A 414 14.82 18.95 -27.68
N SER A 415 15.51 18.86 -28.84
CA SER A 415 16.89 18.36 -28.87
C SER A 415 17.89 19.31 -28.22
N LEU A 416 17.59 20.61 -28.13
CA LEU A 416 18.44 21.60 -27.47
C LEU A 416 18.36 21.45 -25.94
N ASP A 417 17.18 21.16 -25.40
CA ASP A 417 17.00 20.83 -23.99
C ASP A 417 17.89 19.64 -23.61
N ARG A 418 17.97 18.62 -24.47
CA ARG A 418 18.92 17.50 -24.29
C ARG A 418 20.38 17.95 -24.23
N ILE A 419 20.79 18.91 -25.06
CA ILE A 419 22.16 19.46 -25.00
C ILE A 419 22.39 20.15 -23.66
N PHE A 420 21.43 20.91 -23.16
CA PHE A 420 21.53 21.56 -21.85
C PHE A 420 21.47 20.57 -20.68
N TRP A 421 20.87 19.39 -20.87
CA TRP A 421 20.96 18.29 -19.91
C TRP A 421 22.35 17.63 -19.92
N ILE A 422 22.93 17.41 -21.09
CA ILE A 422 24.26 16.80 -21.24
C ILE A 422 25.38 17.77 -20.81
N TYR A 423 25.19 19.08 -21.06
CA TYR A 423 26.12 20.16 -20.72
C TYR A 423 25.42 21.21 -19.84
N PRO A 424 25.21 20.92 -18.54
CA PRO A 424 24.53 21.83 -17.62
C PRO A 424 25.16 23.23 -17.55
N GLU A 425 26.47 23.33 -17.79
CA GLU A 425 27.24 24.58 -17.82
C GLU A 425 26.76 25.55 -18.91
N ALA A 426 26.08 25.03 -19.94
CA ALA A 426 25.50 25.82 -21.01
C ALA A 426 24.08 26.33 -20.72
N ARG A 427 23.46 25.99 -19.58
CA ARG A 427 22.07 26.39 -19.26
C ARG A 427 21.85 27.90 -19.22
N PHE A 428 22.88 28.70 -18.91
CA PHE A 428 22.76 30.16 -18.96
C PHE A 428 22.40 30.69 -20.36
N LEU A 429 22.57 29.89 -21.41
CA LEU A 429 22.21 30.23 -22.78
C LEU A 429 20.74 29.95 -23.10
N MET A 430 19.98 29.25 -22.26
CA MET A 430 18.59 28.84 -22.55
C MET A 430 17.68 30.03 -22.91
N GLU A 431 17.87 31.17 -22.24
CA GLU A 431 17.12 32.41 -22.51
C GLU A 431 17.84 33.34 -23.50
N SER A 432 18.94 32.89 -24.10
CA SER A 432 19.71 33.72 -25.04
C SER A 432 19.00 33.85 -26.40
N PRO A 433 19.19 34.98 -27.10
CA PRO A 433 18.67 35.16 -28.45
C PRO A 433 19.15 34.09 -29.45
N VAL A 434 20.32 33.49 -29.21
CA VAL A 434 20.87 32.42 -30.07
C VAL A 434 20.02 31.15 -29.95
N VAL A 435 19.62 30.76 -28.74
CA VAL A 435 18.76 29.60 -28.54
C VAL A 435 17.37 29.84 -29.11
N ALA A 436 16.82 31.05 -28.95
CA ALA A 436 15.55 31.42 -29.58
C ALA A 436 15.60 31.29 -31.12
N LEU A 437 16.68 31.76 -31.75
CA LEU A 437 16.90 31.63 -33.19
C LEU A 437 17.05 30.15 -33.62
N LEU A 438 17.82 29.36 -32.87
CA LEU A 438 18.00 27.94 -33.16
C LEU A 438 16.69 27.16 -33.05
N ARG A 439 15.86 27.46 -32.04
CA ARG A 439 14.51 26.88 -31.90
C ARG A 439 13.62 27.25 -33.07
N TRP A 440 13.61 28.54 -33.46
CA TRP A 440 12.85 28.98 -34.63
C TRP A 440 13.30 28.27 -35.91
N LEU A 441 14.61 28.15 -36.15
CA LEU A 441 15.14 27.40 -37.30
C LEU A 441 14.76 25.91 -37.23
N ALA A 442 14.89 25.28 -36.06
CA ALA A 442 14.54 23.88 -35.88
C ALA A 442 13.06 23.61 -36.18
N ASP A 443 12.17 24.53 -35.78
CA ASP A 443 10.74 24.51 -36.09
C ASP A 443 10.49 24.66 -37.61
N GLN A 444 11.08 25.68 -38.26
CA GLN A 444 10.90 25.91 -39.70
C GLN A 444 11.36 24.74 -40.59
N PHE A 445 12.36 23.99 -40.15
CA PHE A 445 12.90 22.84 -40.86
C PHE A 445 12.45 21.50 -40.28
N GLU A 446 11.52 21.50 -39.31
CA GLU A 446 11.00 20.31 -38.63
C GLU A 446 12.10 19.37 -38.08
N ILE A 447 13.24 19.91 -37.64
CA ILE A 447 14.44 19.14 -37.25
C ILE A 447 14.19 18.21 -36.05
N ASP A 448 13.26 18.59 -35.18
CA ASP A 448 12.89 17.87 -33.96
C ASP A 448 11.54 17.16 -34.04
N ARG A 449 10.91 17.14 -35.22
CA ARG A 449 9.69 16.39 -35.45
C ARG A 449 9.95 14.90 -35.21
N GLY A 450 9.24 14.33 -34.25
CA GLY A 450 9.41 12.93 -33.85
C GLY A 450 10.58 12.67 -32.89
N LYS A 451 11.00 13.66 -32.11
CA LYS A 451 11.91 13.48 -30.96
C LYS A 451 11.28 14.03 -29.69
N GLY A 452 11.57 13.42 -28.55
CA GLY A 452 11.08 13.92 -27.26
C GLY A 452 9.58 13.67 -27.06
N VAL A 453 8.92 14.57 -26.35
CA VAL A 453 7.49 14.51 -26.06
C VAL A 453 6.75 15.50 -26.95
N THR A 454 5.65 15.05 -27.54
CA THR A 454 4.67 15.88 -28.24
C THR A 454 3.32 15.73 -27.55
N ASP A 455 2.64 16.85 -27.37
CA ASP A 455 1.21 16.90 -27.04
C ASP A 455 0.47 17.46 -28.26
N SER A 456 -0.22 16.59 -28.98
CA SER A 456 -0.92 16.97 -30.21
C SER A 456 -2.24 17.71 -29.97
N HIS A 457 -2.78 17.68 -28.75
CA HIS A 457 -4.07 18.27 -28.41
C HIS A 457 -4.01 19.01 -27.06
N PRO A 458 -3.06 19.94 -26.86
CA PRO A 458 -2.86 20.57 -25.56
C PRO A 458 -4.12 21.34 -25.14
N LEU A 459 -4.47 21.30 -23.86
CA LEU A 459 -5.66 21.97 -23.36
C LEU A 459 -5.44 23.49 -23.30
N ALA A 460 -6.44 24.26 -23.71
CA ALA A 460 -6.39 25.73 -23.68
C ALA A 460 -6.44 26.29 -22.24
N SER A 461 -7.08 25.56 -21.30
CA SER A 461 -7.16 25.94 -19.89
C SER A 461 -7.25 24.70 -18.98
N TRP A 462 -6.85 24.86 -17.72
CA TRP A 462 -6.93 23.81 -16.70
C TRP A 462 -8.20 23.85 -15.85
N GLU A 463 -8.95 24.97 -15.91
CA GLU A 463 -10.12 25.24 -15.04
C GLU A 463 -11.42 24.55 -15.53
N VAL A 464 -11.44 23.94 -16.72
CA VAL A 464 -12.64 23.34 -17.33
C VAL A 464 -12.91 21.93 -16.79
N ARG A 465 -12.84 21.74 -15.47
CA ARG A 465 -13.10 20.45 -14.81
C ARG A 465 -14.20 20.52 -13.76
#